data_AF-A0A7J5X0H0-F1
#
_entry.id   AF-A0A7J5X0H0-F1
#
_cell.length_a   1.000
_cell.length_b   1.000
_cell.length_c   1.000
_cell.angle_alpha   90.00
_cell.angle_beta   90.00
_cell.angle_gamma   90.00
#
_symmetry.space_group_name_H-M   'P 1'
#
loop_
_entity.id
_entity.type
_entity.pdbx_description
1 polymer ?
#
loop_
_entity_poly.entity_id
_entity_poly.type
_entity_poly.pdbx_seq_one_letter_code
_entity_poly.pdbx_strand_id
1 'polypeptide(L)'
;MQWCSSRPYRDDLFRRRYEPHVARINKLVDRLRAEHPERFIPYVAPTYGGENARVLALLQDPGPKTNPENMNGSGMLCIENVDGSAERYKMFLAKYGIDVCDIQAWNAFPWYATTSQKYGSDGTASYSPADLDDATQALAELVYRLPRLRAVLLHGLVARDAWARLDALRPNLTEGVVPIPSWHTSPKVVDPATKSKAQIDRFTGELDKSFADAANVLRDPSQDYSAGPLVSYRTSLWDVGGTN
;
A
#
# COMPACT_ATOMS: atom_id res chain seq x y z
N MET A 1 -7.33 20.18 1.57
CA MET A 1 -8.59 19.75 0.90
C MET A 1 -8.35 18.40 0.23
N GLN A 2 -9.29 17.47 0.42
CA GLN A 2 -9.31 16.13 -0.16
C GLN A 2 -10.20 16.13 -1.42
N TRP A 3 -9.63 15.85 -2.58
CA TRP A 3 -10.30 16.04 -3.87
C TRP A 3 -11.33 14.96 -4.21
N CYS A 4 -11.28 13.78 -3.58
CA CYS A 4 -12.30 12.73 -3.78
C CYS A 4 -13.70 13.11 -3.26
N SER A 5 -13.85 14.25 -2.58
CA SER A 5 -15.17 14.83 -2.28
C SER A 5 -15.90 15.27 -3.56
N SER A 6 -15.15 15.62 -4.61
CA SER A 6 -15.65 15.95 -5.93
C SER A 6 -15.93 14.69 -6.75
N ARG A 7 -17.16 14.53 -7.26
CA ARG A 7 -17.50 13.44 -8.18
C ARG A 7 -16.74 13.54 -9.51
N PRO A 8 -16.65 14.71 -10.19
CA PRO A 8 -15.83 14.84 -11.40
C PRO A 8 -14.38 14.39 -11.21
N TYR A 9 -13.78 14.64 -10.04
CA TYR A 9 -12.42 14.18 -9.74
C TYR A 9 -12.34 12.66 -9.64
N ARG A 10 -13.28 12.01 -8.93
CA ARG A 10 -13.34 10.54 -8.86
C ARG A 10 -13.55 9.89 -10.23
N ASP A 11 -14.42 10.47 -11.04
CA ASP A 11 -14.68 9.99 -12.41
C ASP A 11 -13.44 10.13 -13.31
N ASP A 12 -12.66 11.20 -13.14
CA ASP A 12 -11.38 11.40 -13.83
C ASP A 12 -10.34 10.34 -13.42
N LEU A 13 -10.15 10.12 -12.11
CA LEU A 13 -9.26 9.06 -11.62
C LEU A 13 -9.64 7.70 -12.21
N PHE A 14 -10.93 7.37 -12.22
CA PHE A 14 -11.43 6.10 -12.74
C PHE A 14 -11.15 5.93 -14.24
N ARG A 15 -11.29 7.00 -15.03
CA ARG A 15 -10.98 6.97 -16.47
C ARG A 15 -9.49 6.70 -16.72
N ARG A 16 -8.63 7.24 -15.86
CA ARG A 16 -7.17 7.19 -15.96
C ARG A 16 -6.54 5.98 -15.27
N ARG A 17 -7.34 5.05 -14.72
CA ARG A 17 -6.83 3.88 -13.97
C ARG A 17 -5.89 2.96 -14.77
N TYR A 18 -5.86 3.05 -16.09
CA TYR A 18 -4.92 2.29 -16.93
C TYR A 18 -3.90 3.18 -17.64
N GLU A 19 -3.58 4.35 -17.07
CA GLU A 19 -2.41 5.11 -17.52
C GLU A 19 -1.15 4.24 -17.44
N PRO A 20 -0.18 4.43 -18.37
CA PRO A 20 0.90 3.47 -18.58
C PRO A 20 1.66 3.06 -17.31
N HIS A 21 1.91 4.01 -16.40
CA HIS A 21 2.66 3.76 -15.17
C HIS A 21 1.87 2.99 -14.10
N VAL A 22 0.54 2.99 -14.11
CA VAL A 22 -0.30 2.23 -13.15
C VAL A 22 -0.99 1.03 -13.77
N ALA A 23 -0.93 0.88 -15.10
CA ALA A 23 -1.69 -0.12 -15.84
C ALA A 23 -1.38 -1.56 -15.38
N ARG A 24 -0.12 -1.93 -15.18
CA ARG A 24 0.23 -3.30 -14.76
C ARG A 24 -0.23 -3.63 -13.35
N ILE A 25 -0.30 -2.62 -12.47
CA ILE A 25 -0.82 -2.76 -11.10
C ILE A 25 -2.34 -2.88 -11.13
N ASN A 26 -3.04 -2.03 -11.88
CA ASN A 26 -4.50 -2.12 -11.96
C ASN A 26 -4.99 -3.35 -12.73
N LYS A 27 -4.19 -3.92 -13.65
CA LYS A 27 -4.44 -5.25 -14.22
C LYS A 27 -4.24 -6.39 -13.21
N LEU A 28 -3.32 -6.24 -12.25
CA LEU A 28 -3.23 -7.17 -11.11
C LEU A 28 -4.51 -7.11 -10.28
N VAL A 29 -5.04 -5.91 -10.01
CA VAL A 29 -6.33 -5.73 -9.33
C VAL A 29 -7.47 -6.42 -10.10
N ASP A 30 -7.54 -6.26 -11.42
CA ASP A 30 -8.56 -6.92 -12.24
C ASP A 30 -8.50 -8.45 -12.11
N ARG A 31 -7.29 -9.03 -12.15
CA ARG A 31 -7.10 -10.48 -12.01
C ARG A 31 -7.49 -10.96 -10.60
N LEU A 32 -7.05 -10.27 -9.55
CA LEU A 32 -7.41 -10.63 -8.17
C LEU A 32 -8.93 -10.58 -7.95
N ARG A 33 -9.64 -9.64 -8.58
CA ARG A 33 -11.12 -9.60 -8.53
C ARG A 33 -11.77 -10.74 -9.32
N ALA A 34 -11.14 -11.23 -10.38
CA ALA A 34 -11.63 -12.39 -11.12
C ALA A 34 -11.41 -13.71 -10.33
N GLU A 35 -10.29 -13.80 -9.60
CA GLU A 35 -9.96 -14.92 -8.71
C GLU A 35 -10.85 -14.93 -7.45
N HIS A 36 -11.23 -13.75 -6.96
CA HIS A 36 -12.05 -13.57 -5.76
C HIS A 36 -13.23 -12.62 -6.02
N PRO A 37 -14.25 -13.05 -6.79
CA PRO A 37 -15.38 -12.18 -7.20
C PRO A 37 -16.24 -11.67 -6.05
N GLU A 38 -16.17 -12.29 -4.88
CA GLU A 38 -16.83 -11.87 -3.65
C GLU A 38 -16.10 -10.75 -2.90
N ARG A 39 -14.86 -10.43 -3.29
CA ARG A 39 -14.00 -9.48 -2.58
C ARG A 39 -13.93 -8.14 -3.31
N PHE A 40 -14.19 -7.06 -2.58
CA PHE A 40 -13.86 -5.72 -3.05
C PHE A 40 -12.35 -5.46 -2.88
N ILE A 41 -11.69 -5.14 -3.99
CA ILE A 41 -10.27 -4.74 -4.03
C ILE A 41 -10.20 -3.38 -4.73
N PRO A 42 -9.78 -2.28 -4.08
CA PRO A 42 -9.71 -0.98 -4.73
C PRO A 42 -8.59 -0.95 -5.79
N TYR A 43 -8.79 -0.18 -6.86
CA TYR A 43 -7.69 0.15 -7.78
C TYR A 43 -6.66 1.06 -7.08
N VAL A 44 -5.49 1.24 -7.67
CA VAL A 44 -4.55 2.29 -7.27
C VAL A 44 -4.80 3.55 -8.10
N ALA A 45 -4.80 4.71 -7.46
CA ALA A 45 -5.02 5.98 -8.15
C ALA A 45 -3.85 6.33 -9.10
N PRO A 46 -4.12 6.87 -10.30
CA PRO A 46 -3.10 7.28 -11.26
C PRO A 46 -2.26 8.48 -10.81
N THR A 47 -2.61 9.12 -9.69
CA THR A 47 -1.81 10.17 -9.05
C THR A 47 -0.56 9.63 -8.37
N TYR A 48 -0.49 8.32 -8.09
CA TYR A 48 0.71 7.67 -7.58
C TYR A 48 1.73 7.41 -8.69
N GLY A 49 2.96 7.13 -8.29
CA GLY A 49 4.08 6.80 -9.18
C GLY A 49 3.89 5.52 -9.98
N GLY A 50 3.06 4.59 -9.51
CA GLY A 50 2.90 3.30 -10.16
C GLY A 50 4.24 2.55 -10.21
N GLU A 51 4.57 2.02 -11.38
CA GLU A 51 5.84 1.33 -11.65
C GLU A 51 7.08 2.24 -11.49
N ASN A 52 6.89 3.57 -11.46
CA ASN A 52 7.97 4.52 -11.22
C ASN A 52 8.23 4.78 -9.73
N ALA A 53 7.38 4.27 -8.84
CA ALA A 53 7.49 4.53 -7.42
C ALA A 53 8.80 3.99 -6.84
N ARG A 54 9.40 4.78 -5.95
CA ARG A 54 10.61 4.45 -5.19
C ARG A 54 10.30 4.08 -3.75
N VAL A 55 9.10 4.38 -3.26
CA VAL A 55 8.61 4.01 -1.94
C VAL A 55 7.25 3.32 -2.06
N LEU A 56 7.13 2.14 -1.45
CA LEU A 56 5.86 1.47 -1.23
C LEU A 56 5.30 1.92 0.12
N ALA A 57 4.12 2.54 0.12
CA ALA A 57 3.35 2.75 1.33
C ALA A 57 2.48 1.51 1.57
N LEU A 58 2.90 0.63 2.48
CA LEU A 58 2.19 -0.60 2.82
C LEU A 58 1.29 -0.36 4.03
N LEU A 59 -0.02 -0.42 3.82
CA LEU A 59 -1.05 -0.27 4.84
C LEU A 59 -1.65 -1.64 5.21
N GLN A 60 -2.64 -1.66 6.11
CA GLN A 60 -3.28 -2.90 6.56
C GLN A 60 -4.26 -3.46 5.52
N ASP A 61 -5.39 -2.78 5.34
CA ASP A 61 -6.54 -3.19 4.51
C ASP A 61 -7.30 -1.96 3.98
N PRO A 62 -8.22 -2.11 3.01
CA PRO A 62 -8.96 -0.99 2.46
C PRO A 62 -9.83 -0.28 3.51
N GLY A 63 -9.71 1.04 3.61
CA GLY A 63 -10.62 1.86 4.44
C GLY A 63 -11.98 2.12 3.76
N PRO A 64 -13.01 2.58 4.49
CA PRO A 64 -14.35 2.84 3.92
C PRO A 64 -14.37 3.79 2.72
N LYS A 65 -13.46 4.78 2.67
CA LYS A 65 -13.39 5.76 1.57
C LYS A 65 -12.77 5.22 0.29
N THR A 66 -12.31 3.97 0.30
CA THR A 66 -11.89 3.26 -0.91
C THR A 66 -13.08 2.61 -1.63
N ASN A 67 -14.15 2.22 -0.92
CA ASN A 67 -15.32 1.53 -1.52
C ASN A 67 -16.30 2.56 -2.13
N PRO A 68 -16.62 2.49 -3.44
CA PRO A 68 -17.50 3.43 -4.12
C PRO A 68 -18.96 3.36 -3.68
N GLU A 69 -19.38 2.30 -2.98
CA GLU A 69 -20.71 2.19 -2.36
C GLU A 69 -20.88 3.14 -1.16
N ASN A 70 -19.76 3.58 -0.56
CA ASN A 70 -19.78 4.54 0.54
C ASN A 70 -19.85 5.98 0.02
N MET A 71 -20.42 6.88 0.84
CA MET A 71 -20.43 8.31 0.55
C MET A 71 -19.01 8.84 0.34
N ASN A 72 -18.77 9.45 -0.83
CA ASN A 72 -17.48 9.94 -1.30
C ASN A 72 -16.38 8.87 -1.44
N GLY A 73 -16.76 7.60 -1.60
CA GLY A 73 -15.83 6.53 -1.93
C GLY A 73 -15.28 6.67 -3.34
N SER A 74 -13.98 6.42 -3.52
CA SER A 74 -13.28 6.63 -4.80
C SER A 74 -13.19 5.39 -5.68
N GLY A 75 -13.37 4.18 -5.14
CA GLY A 75 -12.98 2.94 -5.81
C GLY A 75 -11.49 2.67 -5.78
N MET A 76 -10.70 3.48 -5.05
CA MET A 76 -9.25 3.51 -5.16
C MET A 76 -8.52 3.70 -3.82
N LEU A 77 -7.31 3.17 -3.75
CA LEU A 77 -6.26 3.71 -2.90
C LEU A 77 -5.83 5.04 -3.50
N CYS A 78 -6.14 6.14 -2.80
CA CYS A 78 -5.87 7.49 -3.27
C CYS A 78 -5.49 8.39 -2.09
N ILE A 79 -4.45 9.20 -2.27
CA ILE A 79 -4.02 10.20 -1.29
C ILE A 79 -5.03 11.34 -1.12
N GLU A 80 -6.00 11.43 -2.03
CA GLU A 80 -7.08 12.43 -2.01
C GLU A 80 -8.41 11.91 -1.46
N ASN A 81 -8.42 10.68 -0.90
CA ASN A 81 -9.59 10.09 -0.27
C ASN A 81 -10.09 10.96 0.91
N VAL A 82 -11.41 11.05 1.09
CA VAL A 82 -12.03 11.94 2.09
C VAL A 82 -11.99 11.32 3.49
N ASP A 83 -10.79 11.10 4.00
CA ASP A 83 -10.52 10.63 5.36
C ASP A 83 -9.26 11.27 5.96
N GLY A 84 -9.19 11.24 7.30
CA GLY A 84 -8.07 11.85 8.02
C GLY A 84 -6.73 11.11 7.86
N SER A 85 -6.74 9.85 7.41
CA SER A 85 -5.49 9.11 7.16
C SER A 85 -4.81 9.62 5.90
N ALA A 86 -5.58 9.81 4.82
CA ALA A 86 -5.12 10.39 3.57
C ALA A 86 -4.65 11.84 3.75
N GLU A 87 -5.41 12.65 4.49
CA GLU A 87 -5.03 14.05 4.80
C GLU A 87 -3.71 14.13 5.58
N ARG A 88 -3.56 13.34 6.64
CA ARG A 88 -2.33 13.34 7.43
C ARG A 88 -1.15 12.78 6.63
N TYR A 89 -1.37 11.76 5.80
CA TYR A 89 -0.33 11.22 4.92
C TYR A 89 0.17 12.30 3.93
N LYS A 90 -0.76 13.00 3.28
CA LYS A 90 -0.48 14.12 2.38
C LYS A 90 0.31 15.25 3.08
N MET A 91 -0.06 15.57 4.33
CA MET A 91 0.68 16.54 5.13
C MET A 91 2.14 16.10 5.37
N PHE A 92 2.39 14.82 5.68
CA PHE A 92 3.76 14.33 5.87
C PHE A 92 4.57 14.33 4.57
N LEU A 93 3.98 13.93 3.44
CA LEU A 93 4.67 14.03 2.14
C LEU A 93 5.09 15.48 1.86
N ALA A 94 4.18 16.43 2.05
CA ALA A 94 4.47 17.86 1.88
C ALA A 94 5.56 18.35 2.85
N LYS A 95 5.49 17.97 4.13
CA LYS A 95 6.47 18.35 5.16
C LYS A 95 7.89 17.92 4.79
N TYR A 96 8.04 16.74 4.21
CA TYR A 96 9.35 16.17 3.87
C TYR A 96 9.73 16.33 2.39
N GLY A 97 8.91 17.02 1.59
CA GLY A 97 9.16 17.22 0.16
C GLY A 97 9.26 15.90 -0.62
N ILE A 98 8.44 14.91 -0.24
CA ILE A 98 8.34 13.64 -0.96
C ILE A 98 7.28 13.82 -2.06
N ASP A 99 7.65 13.58 -3.31
CA ASP A 99 6.72 13.65 -4.43
C ASP A 99 5.74 12.47 -4.37
N VAL A 100 4.47 12.71 -4.66
CA VAL A 100 3.47 11.63 -4.76
C VAL A 100 3.82 10.63 -5.88
N CYS A 101 4.57 11.07 -6.90
CA CYS A 101 5.11 10.23 -7.96
C CYS A 101 6.19 9.24 -7.46
N ASP A 102 6.75 9.45 -6.27
CA ASP A 102 7.65 8.49 -5.64
C ASP A 102 6.92 7.40 -4.86
N ILE A 103 5.62 7.57 -4.62
CA ILE A 103 4.83 6.69 -3.77
C ILE A 103 3.98 5.76 -4.64
N GLN A 104 3.94 4.49 -4.26
CA GLN A 104 2.84 3.59 -4.59
C GLN A 104 2.20 3.10 -3.29
N ALA A 105 0.89 3.27 -3.12
CA ALA A 105 0.17 2.72 -1.98
C ALA A 105 -0.36 1.31 -2.25
N TRP A 106 -0.34 0.45 -1.25
CA TRP A 106 -0.95 -0.88 -1.26
C TRP A 106 -1.32 -1.34 0.14
N ASN A 107 -2.23 -2.30 0.25
CA ASN A 107 -2.60 -2.90 1.52
C ASN A 107 -2.02 -4.30 1.64
N ALA A 108 -1.49 -4.64 2.82
CA ALA A 108 -1.05 -5.98 3.18
C ALA A 108 -2.13 -7.03 2.86
N PHE A 109 -3.40 -6.69 3.12
CA PHE A 109 -4.56 -7.41 2.63
C PHE A 109 -5.29 -6.51 1.61
N PRO A 110 -5.29 -6.84 0.31
CA PRO A 110 -5.83 -5.94 -0.70
C PRO A 110 -7.37 -5.89 -0.72
N TRP A 111 -8.03 -6.78 0.01
CA TRP A 111 -9.48 -6.81 0.24
C TRP A 111 -9.83 -6.55 1.70
N TYR A 112 -11.10 -6.27 1.97
CA TYR A 112 -11.62 -6.27 3.34
C TYR A 112 -11.44 -7.64 3.97
N ALA A 113 -11.15 -7.64 5.27
CA ALA A 113 -11.48 -8.78 6.09
C ALA A 113 -12.99 -9.12 5.89
N THR A 114 -13.33 -10.36 5.53
CA THR A 114 -14.71 -10.78 5.23
C THR A 114 -15.64 -10.50 6.42
N THR A 115 -16.95 -10.44 6.22
CA THR A 115 -17.91 -10.24 7.34
C THR A 115 -17.96 -11.43 8.31
N SER A 116 -17.45 -12.60 7.92
CA SER A 116 -17.20 -13.74 8.81
C SER A 116 -15.96 -13.56 9.69
N GLN A 117 -15.16 -12.53 9.42
CA GLN A 117 -13.99 -12.13 10.19
C GLN A 117 -14.46 -11.27 11.36
N LYS A 118 -14.47 -11.87 12.55
CA LYS A 118 -14.64 -11.12 13.79
C LYS A 118 -13.38 -10.28 13.98
N TYR A 119 -13.50 -8.96 13.92
CA TYR A 119 -12.58 -8.12 14.69
C TYR A 119 -12.69 -8.58 16.14
N GLY A 120 -11.58 -8.95 16.77
CA GLY A 120 -11.54 -9.23 18.19
C GLY A 120 -12.11 -8.05 18.99
N SER A 121 -12.43 -8.25 20.27
CA SER A 121 -12.85 -7.17 21.17
C SER A 121 -11.78 -6.05 21.31
N ASP A 122 -10.55 -6.34 20.92
CA ASP A 122 -9.41 -5.43 20.83
C ASP A 122 -9.25 -4.76 19.45
N GLY A 123 -10.12 -5.09 18.49
CA GLY A 123 -10.07 -4.59 17.12
C GLY A 123 -9.07 -5.31 16.20
N THR A 124 -8.51 -6.46 16.61
CA THR A 124 -7.59 -7.24 15.78
C THR A 124 -8.34 -8.09 14.76
N ALA A 125 -7.94 -8.03 13.49
CA ALA A 125 -8.45 -8.92 12.46
C ALA A 125 -7.73 -10.28 12.57
N SER A 126 -8.49 -11.38 12.55
CA SER A 126 -7.94 -12.74 12.47
C SER A 126 -7.98 -13.22 11.02
N TYR A 127 -6.83 -13.52 10.43
CA TYR A 127 -6.73 -13.97 9.04
C TYR A 127 -6.49 -15.48 9.00
N SER A 128 -7.19 -16.19 8.11
CA SER A 128 -6.92 -17.62 7.91
C SER A 128 -5.52 -17.82 7.29
N PRO A 129 -4.91 -19.01 7.42
CA PRO A 129 -3.66 -19.31 6.72
C PRO A 129 -3.74 -19.11 5.20
N ALA A 130 -4.90 -19.43 4.60
CA ALA A 130 -5.14 -19.21 3.18
C ALA A 130 -5.20 -17.71 2.84
N ASP A 131 -5.90 -16.90 3.64
CA ASP A 131 -5.94 -15.45 3.43
C ASP A 131 -4.55 -14.81 3.56
N LEU A 132 -3.72 -15.31 4.49
CA LEU A 132 -2.34 -14.87 4.66
C LEU A 132 -1.50 -15.21 3.43
N ASP A 133 -1.63 -16.41 2.87
CA ASP A 133 -0.92 -16.81 1.67
C ASP A 133 -1.37 -15.98 0.46
N ASP A 134 -2.67 -15.93 0.16
CA ASP A 134 -3.25 -15.16 -0.96
C ASP A 134 -2.80 -13.69 -0.91
N ALA A 135 -2.88 -13.07 0.27
CA ALA A 135 -2.47 -11.68 0.46
C ALA A 135 -0.96 -11.49 0.28
N THR A 136 -0.15 -12.46 0.72
CA THR A 136 1.31 -12.43 0.55
C THR A 136 1.70 -12.63 -0.92
N GLN A 137 1.02 -13.51 -1.67
CA GLN A 137 1.22 -13.67 -3.12
C GLN A 137 0.83 -12.39 -3.88
N ALA A 138 -0.30 -11.77 -3.53
CA ALA A 138 -0.71 -10.50 -4.12
C ALA A 138 0.31 -9.37 -3.86
N LEU A 139 0.87 -9.31 -2.65
CA LEU A 139 1.94 -8.37 -2.31
C LEU A 139 3.23 -8.67 -3.09
N ALA A 140 3.63 -9.93 -3.23
CA ALA A 140 4.80 -10.33 -4.02
C ALA A 140 4.66 -9.87 -5.49
N GLU A 141 3.47 -10.06 -6.06
CA GLU A 141 3.16 -9.63 -7.42
C GLU A 141 3.16 -8.11 -7.61
N LEU A 142 2.70 -7.36 -6.60
CA LEU A 142 2.85 -5.91 -6.62
C LEU A 142 4.32 -5.53 -6.61
N VAL A 143 5.12 -6.03 -5.67
CA VAL A 143 6.53 -5.64 -5.51
C VAL A 143 7.32 -5.96 -6.77
N TYR A 144 7.03 -7.07 -7.43
CA TYR A 144 7.60 -7.41 -8.75
C TYR A 144 7.32 -6.34 -9.83
N ARG A 145 6.23 -5.58 -9.71
CA ARG A 145 5.86 -4.48 -10.63
C ARG A 145 6.45 -3.12 -10.21
N LEU A 146 7.27 -3.07 -9.16
CA LEU A 146 7.92 -1.84 -8.68
C LEU A 146 9.43 -1.90 -8.87
N PRO A 147 9.94 -1.84 -10.13
CA PRO A 147 11.36 -2.05 -10.42
C PRO A 147 12.29 -0.98 -9.85
N ARG A 148 11.76 0.15 -9.39
CA ARG A 148 12.53 1.27 -8.82
C ARG A 148 12.41 1.36 -7.30
N LEU A 149 11.80 0.36 -6.66
CA LEU A 149 11.53 0.37 -5.23
C LEU A 149 12.85 0.43 -4.42
N ARG A 150 12.94 1.39 -3.51
CA ARG A 150 14.10 1.60 -2.61
C ARG A 150 13.73 1.43 -1.14
N ALA A 151 12.50 1.75 -0.77
CA ALA A 151 12.03 1.61 0.60
C ALA A 151 10.57 1.16 0.66
N VAL A 152 10.20 0.58 1.79
CA VAL A 152 8.81 0.32 2.15
C VAL A 152 8.48 1.00 3.47
N LEU A 153 7.47 1.87 3.46
CA LEU A 153 6.88 2.44 4.67
C LEU A 153 5.83 1.47 5.22
N LEU A 154 6.11 0.88 6.38
CA LEU A 154 5.30 -0.18 6.99
C LEU A 154 4.33 0.43 8.01
N HIS A 155 3.11 0.75 7.59
CA HIS A 155 2.11 1.44 8.40
C HIS A 155 1.36 0.48 9.35
N GLY A 156 1.90 0.32 10.56
CA GLY A 156 1.31 -0.52 11.60
C GLY A 156 1.81 -1.97 11.57
N LEU A 157 1.37 -2.76 12.56
CA LEU A 157 1.90 -4.11 12.79
C LEU A 157 1.58 -5.07 11.63
N VAL A 158 0.35 -5.03 11.11
CA VAL A 158 -0.06 -5.92 10.01
C VAL A 158 0.81 -5.73 8.76
N ALA A 159 1.16 -4.48 8.42
CA ALA A 159 2.06 -4.18 7.31
C ALA A 159 3.48 -4.73 7.55
N ARG A 160 3.99 -4.60 8.79
CA ARG A 160 5.31 -5.15 9.17
C ARG A 160 5.34 -6.67 9.04
N ASP A 161 4.31 -7.33 9.56
CA ASP A 161 4.20 -8.79 9.51
C ASP A 161 4.05 -9.29 8.07
N ALA A 162 3.29 -8.56 7.23
CA ALA A 162 3.16 -8.89 5.82
C ALA A 162 4.48 -8.76 5.06
N TRP A 163 5.26 -7.72 5.34
CA TRP A 163 6.59 -7.57 4.75
C TRP A 163 7.54 -8.67 5.20
N ALA A 164 7.53 -9.04 6.48
CA ALA A 164 8.34 -10.15 6.99
C ALA A 164 7.94 -11.50 6.35
N ARG A 165 6.65 -11.74 6.14
CA ARG A 165 6.18 -12.94 5.39
C ARG A 165 6.64 -12.93 3.95
N LEU A 166 6.57 -11.78 3.26
CA LEU A 166 7.08 -11.65 1.90
C LEU A 166 8.58 -11.94 1.84
N ASP A 167 9.36 -11.36 2.75
CA ASP A 167 10.82 -11.55 2.82
C ASP A 167 11.18 -13.02 3.01
N ALA A 168 10.46 -13.74 3.88
CA ALA A 168 10.64 -15.18 4.07
C ALA A 168 10.27 -16.01 2.83
N LEU A 169 9.23 -15.59 2.08
CA LEU A 169 8.72 -16.32 0.91
C LEU A 169 9.52 -16.04 -0.38
N ARG A 170 9.96 -14.79 -0.57
CA ARG A 170 10.60 -14.25 -1.79
C ARG A 170 11.66 -13.19 -1.42
N PRO A 171 12.77 -13.58 -0.77
CA PRO A 171 13.79 -12.61 -0.33
C PRO A 171 14.39 -11.80 -1.48
N ASN A 172 14.39 -12.33 -2.70
CA ASN A 172 14.86 -11.62 -3.89
C ASN A 172 13.98 -10.40 -4.28
N LEU A 173 12.74 -10.31 -3.79
CA LEU A 173 11.85 -9.16 -4.03
C LEU A 173 12.04 -8.05 -3.00
N THR A 174 12.59 -8.38 -1.82
CA THR A 174 12.83 -7.46 -0.71
C THR A 174 14.29 -7.04 -0.60
N GLU A 175 15.19 -7.75 -1.27
CA GLU A 175 16.62 -7.45 -1.34
C GLU A 175 16.87 -6.00 -1.80
N GLY A 176 17.66 -5.26 -1.03
CA GLY A 176 18.00 -3.86 -1.29
C GLY A 176 16.88 -2.85 -0.97
N VAL A 177 15.68 -3.30 -0.62
CA VAL A 177 14.58 -2.43 -0.20
C VAL A 177 14.68 -2.16 1.30
N VAL A 178 14.80 -0.89 1.70
CA VAL A 178 14.89 -0.49 3.11
C VAL A 178 13.52 -0.55 3.77
N PRO A 179 13.28 -1.45 4.76
CA PRO A 179 12.04 -1.43 5.53
C PRO A 179 12.07 -0.30 6.56
N ILE A 180 11.04 0.55 6.54
CA ILE A 180 10.89 1.69 7.45
C ILE A 180 9.63 1.47 8.29
N PRO A 181 9.77 1.01 9.55
CA PRO A 181 8.64 0.87 10.46
C PRO A 181 7.95 2.20 10.72
N SER A 182 6.63 2.24 10.58
CA SER A 182 5.81 3.41 10.87
C SER A 182 4.53 3.04 11.61
N TRP A 183 3.72 4.04 11.96
CA TRP A 183 2.35 3.86 12.42
C TRP A 183 1.37 4.17 11.29
N HIS A 184 0.13 3.69 11.42
CA HIS A 184 -0.93 4.11 10.51
C HIS A 184 -1.15 5.63 10.65
N THR A 185 -1.36 6.34 9.54
CA THR A 185 -1.63 7.79 9.56
C THR A 185 -3.03 8.15 10.07
N SER A 186 -3.76 7.19 10.63
CA SER A 186 -5.12 7.42 11.12
C SER A 186 -5.08 8.37 12.31
N PRO A 187 -6.02 9.34 12.40
CA PRO A 187 -6.15 10.19 13.58
C PRO A 187 -6.29 9.38 14.88
N LYS A 188 -6.85 8.16 14.81
CA LYS A 188 -7.00 7.24 15.95
C LYS A 188 -5.68 6.89 16.65
N VAL A 189 -4.56 6.92 15.92
CA VAL A 189 -3.23 6.61 16.50
C VAL A 189 -2.83 7.63 17.55
N VAL A 190 -3.25 8.89 17.40
CA VAL A 190 -2.90 10.00 18.30
C VAL A 190 -4.12 10.63 18.97
N ASP A 191 -5.20 9.85 19.10
CA ASP A 191 -6.46 10.34 19.66
C ASP A 191 -6.37 10.51 21.19
N PRO A 192 -6.49 11.73 21.73
CA PRO A 192 -6.45 11.99 23.18
C PRO A 192 -7.60 11.35 23.96
N ALA A 193 -8.69 10.94 23.30
CA ALA A 193 -9.74 10.16 23.96
C ALA A 193 -9.29 8.73 24.32
N THR A 194 -8.26 8.20 23.66
CA THR A 194 -7.80 6.80 23.84
C THR A 194 -6.31 6.66 24.15
N LYS A 195 -5.55 7.76 24.20
CA LYS A 195 -4.10 7.77 24.37
C LYS A 195 -3.67 8.83 25.38
N SER A 196 -2.67 8.49 26.19
CA SER A 196 -2.02 9.44 27.08
C SER A 196 -1.16 10.43 26.29
N LYS A 197 -0.84 11.58 26.88
CA LYS A 197 0.06 12.59 26.28
C LYS A 197 1.39 11.97 25.86
N ALA A 198 2.01 11.15 26.71
CA ALA A 198 3.28 10.48 26.40
C ALA A 198 3.16 9.52 25.20
N GLN A 199 2.03 8.82 25.04
CA GLN A 199 1.78 7.98 23.88
C GLN A 199 1.62 8.82 22.60
N ILE A 200 0.88 9.92 22.68
CA ILE A 200 0.68 10.84 21.55
C ILE A 200 2.02 11.44 21.10
N ASP A 201 2.82 11.92 22.04
CA ASP A 201 4.13 12.51 21.76
C ASP A 201 5.05 11.47 21.09
N ARG A 202 5.09 10.25 21.64
CA ARG A 202 5.86 9.13 21.05
C ARG A 202 5.39 8.80 19.64
N PHE A 203 4.10 8.53 19.44
CA PHE A 203 3.58 8.15 18.13
C PHE A 203 3.73 9.26 17.08
N THR A 204 3.60 10.51 17.50
CA THR A 204 3.83 11.66 16.63
C THR A 204 5.30 11.73 16.21
N GLY A 205 6.24 11.58 17.16
CA GLY A 205 7.68 11.57 16.86
C GLY A 205 8.10 10.39 15.98
N GLU A 206 7.55 9.19 16.22
CA GLU A 206 7.84 8.00 15.41
C GLU A 206 7.27 8.09 13.99
N LEU A 207 6.05 8.65 13.83
CA LEU A 207 5.51 8.98 12.51
C LEU A 207 6.43 9.97 11.79
N ASP A 208 6.78 11.08 12.44
CA ASP A 208 7.64 12.13 11.89
C ASP A 208 8.97 11.55 11.38
N LYS A 209 9.65 10.80 12.25
CA LYS A 209 10.90 10.13 11.94
C LYS A 209 10.77 9.19 10.73
N SER A 210 9.69 8.41 10.63
CA SER A 210 9.54 7.46 9.52
C SER A 210 9.47 8.16 8.14
N PHE A 211 8.81 9.32 8.04
CA PHE A 211 8.79 10.08 6.79
C PHE A 211 10.11 10.82 6.53
N ALA A 212 10.81 11.26 7.59
CA ALA A 212 12.16 11.78 7.46
C ALA A 212 13.13 10.72 6.89
N ASP A 213 13.05 9.50 7.42
CA ASP A 213 13.87 8.38 6.98
C ASP A 213 13.55 8.01 5.51
N ALA A 214 12.28 8.00 5.11
CA ALA A 214 11.90 7.76 3.71
C ALA A 214 12.44 8.86 2.77
N ALA A 215 12.37 10.12 3.19
CA ALA A 215 12.95 11.22 2.42
C ALA A 215 14.47 11.11 2.29
N ASN A 216 15.16 10.62 3.34
CA ASN A 216 16.60 10.37 3.28
C ASN A 216 16.94 9.27 2.27
N VAL A 217 16.20 8.16 2.25
CA VAL A 217 16.39 7.10 1.24
C VAL A 217 16.17 7.63 -0.19
N LEU A 218 15.15 8.48 -0.39
CA LEU A 218 14.88 9.07 -1.70
C LEU A 218 15.95 10.05 -2.20
N ARG A 219 16.68 10.68 -1.27
CA ARG A 219 17.75 11.65 -1.56
C ARG A 219 19.13 11.02 -1.65
N ASP A 220 19.28 9.76 -1.25
CA ASP A 220 20.55 9.06 -1.31
C ASP A 220 20.93 8.76 -2.78
N PRO A 221 21.97 9.42 -3.33
CA PRO A 221 22.37 9.24 -4.73
C PRO A 221 23.03 7.89 -4.98
N SER A 222 23.49 7.18 -3.94
CA SER A 222 24.07 5.84 -4.08
C SER A 222 23.04 4.83 -4.62
N GLN A 223 21.76 5.09 -4.40
CA GLN A 223 20.64 4.27 -4.87
C GLN A 223 20.21 4.59 -6.31
N ASP A 224 20.78 5.61 -6.96
CA ASP A 224 20.53 5.90 -8.38
C ASP A 224 21.33 4.97 -9.31
N TYR A 225 22.40 4.36 -8.80
CA TYR A 225 23.34 3.50 -9.56
C TYR A 225 23.29 2.02 -9.19
N SER A 226 22.52 1.65 -8.15
CA SER A 226 22.19 0.26 -7.87
C SER A 226 21.33 -0.26 -9.03
N ALA A 227 21.95 -0.97 -9.97
CA ALA A 227 21.19 -1.81 -10.87
C ALA A 227 20.33 -2.71 -9.97
N GLY A 228 19.02 -2.47 -9.95
CA GLY A 228 18.07 -3.42 -9.38
C GLY A 228 18.38 -4.80 -9.94
N PRO A 229 18.05 -5.89 -9.21
CA PRO A 229 18.47 -7.23 -9.59
C PRO A 229 18.21 -7.42 -11.08
N LEU A 230 19.25 -7.82 -11.82
CA LEU A 230 19.09 -8.32 -13.18
C LEU A 230 18.25 -9.59 -13.07
N VAL A 231 16.93 -9.41 -12.96
CA VAL A 231 15.98 -10.48 -13.11
C VAL A 231 16.10 -10.88 -14.57
N SER A 232 16.95 -11.88 -14.81
CA SER A 232 16.97 -12.63 -16.06
C SER A 232 15.53 -13.03 -16.33
N TYR A 233 14.90 -12.41 -17.33
CA TYR A 233 13.59 -12.78 -17.83
C TYR A 233 13.69 -14.22 -18.38
N ARG A 234 13.56 -15.21 -17.49
CA ARG A 234 13.13 -16.54 -17.89
C ARG A 234 11.61 -16.54 -17.82
N THR A 235 11.01 -16.31 -18.97
CA THR A 235 9.63 -16.71 -19.27
C THR A 235 9.50 -18.21 -19.04
N SER A 236 9.09 -18.63 -17.84
CA SER A 236 8.36 -19.89 -17.58
C SER A 236 8.19 -20.10 -16.07
N LEU A 237 7.15 -19.53 -15.46
CA LEU A 237 6.69 -19.97 -14.13
C LEU A 237 5.17 -20.19 -14.06
N TRP A 238 4.48 -20.26 -15.20
CA TRP A 238 3.03 -20.49 -15.26
C TRP A 238 2.59 -21.55 -16.26
N ASP A 239 3.48 -22.46 -16.69
CA ASP A 239 3.09 -23.67 -17.43
C ASP A 239 3.35 -24.91 -16.58
N VAL A 240 2.35 -25.28 -15.79
CA VAL A 240 2.15 -26.64 -15.31
C VAL A 240 0.66 -26.87 -15.17
N GLY A 241 0.13 -27.75 -16.02
CA GLY A 241 -1.21 -28.32 -15.82
C GLY A 241 -2.06 -28.49 -17.07
N GLY A 242 -1.51 -28.95 -18.19
CA GLY A 242 -2.30 -29.36 -19.33
C GLY A 242 -1.65 -30.52 -20.08
N THR A 243 -1.93 -31.75 -19.69
CA THR A 243 -1.92 -32.91 -20.60
C THR A 243 -2.79 -34.05 -20.06
N ASN A 244 -3.70 -34.48 -20.94
CA ASN A 244 -4.44 -35.73 -21.07
C ASN A 244 -5.46 -36.13 -20.00
#